data_AF-A0A2D6MJG3-F1
#
_entry.id   AF-A0A2D6MJG3-F1
#
_cell.length_a   1.000
_cell.length_b   1.000
_cell.length_c   1.000
_cell.angle_alpha   90.00
_cell.angle_beta   90.00
_cell.angle_gamma   90.00
#
_symmetry.space_group_name_H-M   'P 1'
#
loop_
_entity.id
_entity.type
_entity.pdbx_description
1 polymer ?
#
loop_
_entity_poly.entity_id
_entity_poly.type
_entity_poly.pdbx_seq_one_letter_code
_entity_poly.pdbx_strand_id
1 'polypeptide(L)'
;MKFLRDNQTGQGLLETIVALGIIVAGVVGTMNLTLSNQKTSQDTVERLIATNLAREGIEIVRSIRDTNWLTCEIISTVLTCNTWDLGLVSASDITAVPIFDIASNAWTINFTANDLTHNHARVWRKNAGGADNIGTQFQSTLTTPADSALTGYRRMLELQSICTNKTISESCASGNSKIGIRVQAHIQWKSSGTESDLIVEERIFNWR
;
A
#
# COMPACT_ATOMS: atom_id res chain seq x y z
N MET A 1 61.94 55.64 0.99
CA MET A 1 61.00 54.53 0.70
C MET A 1 59.59 55.13 0.71
N LYS A 2 58.99 55.32 -0.47
CA LYS A 2 57.74 56.09 -0.64
C LYS A 2 56.58 55.09 -0.59
N PHE A 3 55.80 55.08 0.48
CA PHE A 3 54.59 54.27 0.57
C PHE A 3 53.60 54.76 -0.48
N LEU A 4 53.22 53.88 -1.41
CA LEU A 4 52.11 54.12 -2.32
C LEU A 4 50.84 54.22 -1.45
N ARG A 5 50.19 55.37 -1.47
CA ARG A 5 48.91 55.57 -0.78
C ARG A 5 47.82 55.18 -1.77
N ASP A 6 47.27 53.99 -1.59
CA ASP A 6 46.29 53.41 -2.50
C ASP A 6 44.94 54.14 -2.42
N ASN A 7 44.39 54.44 -3.59
CA ASN A 7 43.11 55.10 -3.76
C ASN A 7 41.97 54.08 -3.55
N GLN A 8 41.38 54.05 -2.36
CA GLN A 8 40.41 53.00 -1.93
C GLN A 8 38.97 53.17 -2.46
N THR A 9 38.70 54.18 -3.29
CA THR A 9 37.33 54.55 -3.70
C THR A 9 36.64 53.53 -4.61
N GLY A 10 37.37 52.55 -5.17
CA GLY A 10 36.80 51.41 -5.93
C GLY A 10 36.65 50.10 -5.13
N GLN A 11 37.28 49.97 -3.96
CA GLN A 11 37.28 48.71 -3.20
C GLN A 11 35.93 48.43 -2.54
N GLY A 12 35.24 49.45 -2.01
CA GLY A 12 33.92 49.27 -1.38
C GLY A 12 32.81 48.83 -2.34
N LEU A 13 32.84 49.30 -3.59
CA LEU A 13 31.88 48.86 -4.61
C LEU A 13 32.10 47.38 -4.98
N LEU A 14 33.37 46.97 -5.15
CA LEU A 14 33.69 45.58 -5.43
C LEU A 14 33.29 44.65 -4.27
N GLU A 15 33.56 45.07 -3.03
CA GLU A 15 33.20 44.31 -1.82
C GLU A 15 31.68 44.10 -1.69
N THR A 16 30.87 45.13 -1.95
CA THR A 16 29.40 45.00 -1.94
C THR A 16 28.87 44.09 -3.03
N ILE A 17 29.44 44.13 -4.25
CA ILE A 17 29.06 43.22 -5.35
C ILE A 17 29.40 41.77 -4.98
N VAL A 18 30.58 41.52 -4.41
CA VAL A 18 30.99 40.18 -3.96
C VAL A 18 30.09 39.70 -2.82
N ALA A 19 29.80 40.56 -1.83
CA ALA A 19 28.89 40.22 -0.73
C ALA A 19 27.48 39.89 -1.22
N LEU A 20 26.94 40.68 -2.16
CA LEU A 20 25.65 40.38 -2.80
C LEU A 20 25.69 39.05 -3.56
N GLY A 21 26.78 38.76 -4.28
CA GLY A 21 26.97 37.50 -4.97
C GLY A 21 26.91 36.29 -4.03
N ILE A 22 27.58 36.39 -2.87
CA ILE A 22 27.56 35.34 -1.83
C ILE A 22 26.15 35.16 -1.27
N ILE A 23 25.44 36.25 -0.98
CA ILE A 23 24.07 36.21 -0.46
C ILE A 23 23.12 35.54 -1.47
N VAL A 24 23.17 35.95 -2.73
CA VAL A 24 22.33 35.38 -3.79
C VAL A 24 22.60 33.90 -3.97
N ALA A 25 23.88 33.49 -4.00
CA ALA A 25 24.25 32.08 -4.07
C ALA A 25 23.71 31.27 -2.87
N GLY A 26 23.79 31.84 -1.66
CA GLY A 26 23.23 31.24 -0.45
C GLY A 26 21.71 31.05 -0.53
N VAL A 27 20.97 32.08 -0.97
CA VAL A 27 19.51 32.03 -1.09
C VAL A 27 19.06 31.02 -2.15
N VAL A 28 19.74 30.95 -3.29
CA VAL A 28 19.43 29.93 -4.32
C VAL A 28 19.70 28.53 -3.79
N GLY A 29 20.80 28.35 -3.05
CA GLY A 29 21.13 27.07 -2.41
C GLY A 29 20.06 26.60 -1.42
N THR A 30 19.60 27.48 -0.54
CA THR A 30 18.55 27.13 0.44
C THR A 30 17.22 26.85 -0.24
N MET A 31 16.84 27.62 -1.26
CA MET A 31 15.59 27.42 -1.99
C MET A 31 15.53 26.05 -2.70
N ASN A 32 16.63 25.63 -3.34
CA ASN A 32 16.72 24.32 -3.97
C ASN A 32 16.59 23.17 -2.95
N LEU A 33 17.20 23.33 -1.77
CA LEU A 33 17.07 22.36 -0.69
C LEU A 33 15.62 22.27 -0.18
N THR A 34 14.94 23.41 -0.02
CA THR A 34 13.52 23.44 0.39
C THR A 34 12.63 22.72 -0.60
N LEU A 35 12.81 22.96 -1.91
CA LEU A 35 12.06 22.26 -2.96
C LEU A 35 12.31 20.74 -2.95
N SER A 36 13.57 20.32 -2.77
CA SER A 36 13.94 18.92 -2.65
C SER A 36 13.30 18.24 -1.44
N ASN A 37 13.30 18.93 -0.29
CA ASN A 37 12.65 18.45 0.94
C ASN A 37 11.13 18.30 0.77
N GLN A 38 10.48 19.23 0.07
CA GLN A 38 9.03 19.15 -0.17
C GLN A 38 8.66 17.93 -1.02
N LYS A 39 9.43 17.65 -2.08
CA LYS A 39 9.25 16.45 -2.91
C LYS A 39 9.40 15.16 -2.08
N THR A 40 10.48 15.09 -1.29
CA THR A 40 10.76 13.93 -0.42
C THR A 40 9.66 13.71 0.62
N SER A 41 9.08 14.80 1.14
CA SER A 41 7.96 14.73 2.07
C SER A 41 6.71 14.13 1.44
N GLN A 42 6.40 14.45 0.17
CA GLN A 42 5.27 13.86 -0.55
C GLN A 42 5.49 12.35 -0.79
N ASP A 43 6.68 11.96 -1.24
CA ASP A 43 7.05 10.55 -1.45
C ASP A 43 6.90 9.72 -0.16
N THR A 44 7.25 10.32 0.99
CA THR A 44 7.12 9.70 2.31
C THR A 44 5.65 9.46 2.68
N VAL A 45 4.78 10.45 2.43
CA VAL A 45 3.33 10.30 2.68
C VAL A 45 2.77 9.20 1.79
N GLU A 46 3.15 9.15 0.52
CA GLU A 46 2.63 8.13 -0.40
C GLU A 46 3.06 6.72 0.00
N ARG A 47 4.31 6.55 0.41
CA ARG A 47 4.83 5.28 0.91
C ARG A 47 4.15 4.85 2.22
N LEU A 48 3.81 5.80 3.09
CA LEU A 48 3.08 5.52 4.32
C LEU A 48 1.66 5.00 4.01
N ILE A 49 0.96 5.62 3.07
CA ILE A 49 -0.35 5.15 2.58
C ILE A 49 -0.22 3.74 2.00
N ALA A 50 0.76 3.50 1.12
CA ALA A 50 1.00 2.18 0.55
C ALA A 50 1.27 1.11 1.62
N THR A 51 2.05 1.46 2.65
CA THR A 51 2.33 0.55 3.78
C THR A 51 1.07 0.23 4.58
N ASN A 52 0.21 1.21 4.82
CA ASN A 52 -1.05 1.00 5.52
C ASN A 52 -2.03 0.16 4.69
N LEU A 53 -2.13 0.40 3.38
CA LEU A 53 -2.94 -0.43 2.47
C LEU A 53 -2.47 -1.90 2.45
N ALA A 54 -1.15 -2.13 2.53
CA ALA A 54 -0.57 -3.47 2.61
C ALA A 54 -0.92 -4.17 3.92
N ARG A 55 -0.75 -3.46 5.04
CA ARG A 55 -1.13 -3.97 6.36
C ARG A 55 -2.61 -4.29 6.42
N GLU A 56 -3.47 -3.39 5.98
CA GLU A 56 -4.92 -3.61 5.92
C GLU A 56 -5.27 -4.87 5.10
N GLY A 57 -4.65 -5.05 3.94
CA GLY A 57 -4.85 -6.24 3.11
C GLY A 57 -4.56 -7.55 3.86
N ILE A 58 -3.48 -7.58 4.64
CA ILE A 58 -3.11 -8.73 5.47
C ILE A 58 -4.06 -8.89 6.67
N GLU A 59 -4.43 -7.79 7.33
CA GLU A 59 -5.40 -7.80 8.43
C GLU A 59 -6.76 -8.36 7.98
N ILE A 60 -7.20 -8.05 6.77
CA ILE A 60 -8.44 -8.60 6.20
C ILE A 60 -8.36 -10.13 6.09
N VAL A 61 -7.25 -10.66 5.58
CA VAL A 61 -7.06 -12.12 5.48
C VAL A 61 -7.03 -12.76 6.87
N ARG A 62 -6.36 -12.12 7.84
CA ARG A 62 -6.37 -12.57 9.23
C ARG A 62 -7.78 -12.55 9.84
N SER A 63 -8.52 -11.46 9.64
CA SER A 63 -9.88 -11.29 10.15
C SER A 63 -10.83 -12.35 9.60
N ILE A 64 -10.74 -12.67 8.30
CA ILE A 64 -11.53 -13.74 7.68
C ILE A 64 -11.19 -15.09 8.30
N ARG A 65 -9.90 -15.41 8.46
CA ARG A 65 -9.47 -16.65 9.15
C ARG A 65 -10.06 -16.74 10.55
N ASP A 66 -9.89 -15.69 11.34
CA ASP A 66 -10.29 -15.69 12.75
C ASP A 66 -11.82 -15.81 12.87
N THR A 67 -12.55 -15.15 11.98
CA THR A 67 -14.01 -15.28 11.89
C THR A 67 -14.43 -16.71 11.55
N ASN A 68 -13.79 -17.34 10.57
CA ASN A 68 -14.08 -18.73 10.20
C ASN A 68 -13.87 -19.69 11.39
N TRP A 69 -12.86 -19.42 12.20
CA TRP A 69 -12.55 -20.27 13.34
C TRP A 69 -13.58 -20.17 14.47
N LEU A 70 -14.24 -19.01 14.60
CA LEU A 70 -15.33 -18.79 15.56
C LEU A 70 -16.69 -19.27 15.03
N THR A 71 -16.81 -19.55 13.73
CA THR A 71 -18.10 -19.86 13.09
C THR A 71 -18.38 -21.36 13.11
N CYS A 72 -19.33 -21.75 13.96
CA CYS A 72 -19.96 -23.07 13.96
C CYS A 72 -21.48 -22.94 14.02
N GLU A 73 -22.17 -23.79 13.29
CA GLU A 73 -23.64 -23.83 13.23
C GLU A 73 -24.12 -25.26 13.50
N ILE A 74 -25.29 -25.39 14.15
CA ILE A 74 -25.95 -26.69 14.32
C ILE A 74 -26.90 -26.90 13.15
N ILE A 75 -26.53 -27.77 12.21
CA ILE A 75 -27.37 -28.16 11.08
C ILE A 75 -27.89 -29.56 11.34
N SER A 76 -29.21 -29.72 11.43
CA SER A 76 -29.86 -31.03 11.62
C SER A 76 -29.28 -31.83 12.79
N THR A 77 -29.12 -31.18 13.95
CA THR A 77 -28.55 -31.74 15.20
C THR A 77 -27.05 -32.07 15.18
N VAL A 78 -26.33 -31.77 14.10
CA VAL A 78 -24.88 -31.93 14.00
C VAL A 78 -24.21 -30.56 14.08
N LEU A 79 -23.20 -30.42 14.95
CA LEU A 79 -22.36 -29.22 14.97
C LEU A 79 -21.39 -29.26 13.79
N THR A 80 -21.56 -28.36 12.84
CA THR A 80 -20.68 -28.16 11.69
C THR A 80 -19.95 -26.84 11.83
N CYS A 81 -18.62 -26.87 11.73
CA CYS A 81 -17.77 -25.68 11.80
C CYS A 81 -17.16 -25.38 10.45
N ASN A 82 -16.95 -24.10 10.17
CA ASN A 82 -16.24 -23.68 8.96
C ASN A 82 -14.78 -24.16 9.00
N THR A 83 -14.20 -24.37 7.82
CA THR A 83 -12.74 -24.50 7.71
C THR A 83 -12.12 -23.11 7.92
N TRP A 84 -10.98 -23.04 8.59
CA TRP A 84 -10.31 -21.79 8.92
C TRP A 84 -9.96 -20.95 7.68
N ASP A 85 -9.78 -21.57 6.53
CA ASP A 85 -9.42 -20.95 5.26
C ASP A 85 -10.59 -20.79 4.27
N LEU A 86 -11.83 -20.96 4.73
CA LEU A 86 -13.02 -20.71 3.91
C LEU A 86 -12.99 -19.28 3.34
N GLY A 87 -13.12 -19.16 2.02
CA GLY A 87 -13.05 -17.87 1.31
C GLY A 87 -11.63 -17.30 1.13
N LEU A 88 -10.59 -18.01 1.58
CA LEU A 88 -9.18 -17.64 1.40
C LEU A 88 -8.43 -18.58 0.44
N VAL A 89 -9.17 -19.40 -0.28
CA VAL A 89 -8.64 -20.35 -1.26
C VAL A 89 -9.42 -20.26 -2.56
N SER A 90 -8.68 -20.33 -3.65
CA SER A 90 -9.22 -20.70 -4.96
C SER A 90 -8.37 -21.87 -5.48
N ALA A 91 -8.95 -22.73 -6.32
CA ALA A 91 -8.34 -24.01 -6.70
C ALA A 91 -6.87 -23.91 -7.15
N SER A 92 -6.57 -22.97 -8.06
CA SER A 92 -5.22 -22.71 -8.58
C SER A 92 -4.81 -21.24 -8.54
N ASP A 93 -5.77 -20.32 -8.41
CA ASP A 93 -5.47 -18.89 -8.43
C ASP A 93 -5.11 -18.42 -7.01
N ILE A 94 -3.90 -17.89 -6.88
CA ILE A 94 -3.37 -17.31 -5.65
C ILE A 94 -3.56 -15.80 -5.60
N THR A 95 -3.91 -15.20 -6.73
CA THR A 95 -4.00 -13.76 -6.88
C THR A 95 -5.39 -13.28 -6.52
N ALA A 96 -5.46 -12.23 -5.71
CA ALA A 96 -6.73 -11.76 -5.21
C ALA A 96 -6.74 -10.28 -4.87
N VAL A 97 -7.95 -9.74 -4.78
CA VAL A 97 -8.19 -8.38 -4.28
C VAL A 97 -9.22 -8.42 -3.15
N PRO A 98 -8.98 -7.71 -2.04
CA PRO A 98 -9.96 -7.58 -0.98
C PRO A 98 -11.06 -6.60 -1.38
N ILE A 99 -12.32 -6.99 -1.18
CA ILE A 99 -13.50 -6.19 -1.49
C ILE A 99 -14.34 -6.06 -0.24
N PHE A 100 -14.68 -4.82 0.12
CA PHE A 100 -15.60 -4.52 1.19
C PHE A 100 -17.01 -4.30 0.63
N ASP A 101 -17.97 -5.07 1.10
CA ASP A 101 -19.37 -4.85 0.82
C ASP A 101 -20.01 -4.11 2.00
N ILE A 102 -20.46 -2.88 1.74
CA ILE A 102 -21.08 -2.02 2.74
C ILE A 102 -22.46 -2.50 3.17
N ALA A 103 -23.19 -3.22 2.30
CA ALA A 103 -24.53 -3.69 2.61
C ALA A 103 -24.51 -4.83 3.62
N SER A 104 -23.54 -5.74 3.48
CA SER A 104 -23.31 -6.85 4.41
C SER A 104 -22.29 -6.53 5.51
N ASN A 105 -21.63 -5.37 5.45
CA ASN A 105 -20.53 -4.97 6.33
C ASN A 105 -19.44 -6.06 6.44
N ALA A 106 -19.12 -6.68 5.31
CA ALA A 106 -18.26 -7.85 5.26
C ALA A 106 -17.12 -7.66 4.26
N TRP A 107 -15.96 -8.20 4.61
CA TRP A 107 -14.82 -8.32 3.71
C TRP A 107 -14.88 -9.65 2.98
N THR A 108 -14.63 -9.60 1.68
CA THR A 108 -14.52 -10.78 0.82
C THR A 108 -13.23 -10.72 0.02
N ILE A 109 -12.68 -11.89 -0.35
CA ILE A 109 -11.53 -12.00 -1.22
C ILE A 109 -12.01 -12.41 -2.61
N ASN A 110 -11.69 -11.59 -3.61
CA ASN A 110 -12.06 -11.85 -5.00
C ASN A 110 -10.82 -12.27 -5.80
N PHE A 111 -10.85 -13.49 -6.35
CA PHE A 111 -9.80 -14.10 -7.17
C PHE A 111 -10.06 -13.89 -8.68
N THR A 112 -10.58 -12.72 -9.09
CA THR A 112 -10.79 -12.43 -10.52
C THR A 112 -9.61 -11.68 -11.14
N ALA A 113 -8.87 -10.92 -10.32
CA ALA A 113 -7.77 -10.09 -10.78
C ALA A 113 -6.46 -10.89 -10.79
N ASN A 114 -5.95 -11.18 -11.99
CA ASN A 114 -4.72 -11.98 -12.17
C ASN A 114 -3.42 -11.16 -12.15
N ASP A 115 -3.50 -9.83 -12.14
CA ASP A 115 -2.34 -8.93 -12.13
C ASP A 115 -2.72 -7.53 -11.61
N LEU A 116 -1.70 -6.71 -11.33
CA LEU A 116 -1.85 -5.34 -10.85
C LEU A 116 -2.47 -4.39 -11.89
N THR A 117 -2.38 -4.69 -13.18
CA THR A 117 -2.96 -3.88 -14.27
C THR A 117 -4.48 -4.04 -14.33
N HIS A 118 -5.02 -5.15 -13.82
CA HIS A 118 -6.44 -5.45 -13.78
C HIS A 118 -7.27 -4.35 -13.10
N ASN A 119 -8.51 -4.16 -13.56
CA ASN A 119 -9.37 -3.07 -13.09
C ASN A 119 -9.74 -3.17 -11.61
N HIS A 120 -9.84 -4.37 -11.04
CA HIS A 120 -10.18 -4.55 -9.62
C HIS A 120 -8.98 -4.30 -8.69
N ALA A 121 -7.75 -4.28 -9.22
CA ALA A 121 -6.56 -3.95 -8.44
C ALA A 121 -6.47 -2.45 -8.11
N ARG A 122 -7.24 -1.60 -8.80
CA ARG A 122 -7.26 -0.14 -8.57
C ARG A 122 -7.87 0.21 -7.22
N VAL A 123 -7.21 1.10 -6.49
CA VAL A 123 -7.72 1.65 -5.24
C VAL A 123 -8.46 2.96 -5.51
N TRP A 124 -9.64 3.08 -4.92
CA TRP A 124 -10.52 4.22 -5.00
C TRP A 124 -10.53 4.96 -3.67
N ARG A 125 -10.69 6.28 -3.72
CA ARG A 125 -10.91 7.12 -2.54
C ARG A 125 -12.33 7.64 -2.57
N LYS A 126 -13.08 7.47 -1.48
CA LYS A 126 -14.43 8.03 -1.35
C LYS A 126 -14.35 9.56 -1.20
N ASN A 127 -15.10 10.28 -2.03
CA ASN A 127 -15.09 11.74 -2.09
C ASN A 127 -16.40 12.38 -1.61
N ALA A 128 -17.52 11.65 -1.63
CA ALA A 128 -18.80 12.11 -1.13
C ALA A 128 -19.59 10.96 -0.47
N GLY A 129 -20.61 11.28 0.33
CA GLY A 129 -21.39 10.31 1.10
C GLY A 129 -21.45 10.66 2.59
N GLY A 130 -21.81 9.68 3.44
CA GLY A 130 -21.80 9.86 4.89
C GLY A 130 -20.40 10.28 5.38
N ALA A 131 -20.35 11.28 6.28
CA ALA A 131 -19.12 11.93 6.72
C ALA A 131 -18.04 10.95 7.20
N ASP A 132 -18.45 9.83 7.81
CA ASP A 132 -17.57 8.80 8.36
C ASP A 132 -16.77 8.04 7.30
N ASN A 133 -17.22 8.05 6.04
CA ASN A 133 -16.60 7.30 4.95
C ASN A 133 -15.76 8.17 4.01
N ILE A 134 -15.80 9.49 4.13
CA ILE A 134 -15.08 10.39 3.22
C ILE A 134 -13.58 10.24 3.45
N GLY A 135 -12.84 10.01 2.36
CA GLY A 135 -11.39 9.81 2.39
C GLY A 135 -10.92 8.37 2.61
N THR A 136 -11.84 7.45 2.90
CA THR A 136 -11.52 6.01 2.96
C THR A 136 -11.06 5.50 1.60
N GLN A 137 -10.12 4.55 1.62
CA GLN A 137 -9.57 3.93 0.43
C GLN A 137 -10.06 2.48 0.33
N PHE A 138 -10.58 2.08 -0.84
CA PHE A 138 -11.17 0.77 -1.02
C PHE A 138 -11.02 0.27 -2.46
N GLN A 139 -11.22 -1.04 -2.67
CA GLN A 139 -11.27 -1.66 -3.99
C GLN A 139 -12.69 -2.11 -4.32
N SER A 140 -13.01 -2.18 -5.60
CA SER A 140 -14.35 -2.54 -6.07
C SER A 140 -14.28 -3.29 -7.39
N THR A 141 -15.28 -4.13 -7.65
CA THR A 141 -15.52 -4.74 -8.96
C THR A 141 -16.12 -3.77 -9.97
N LEU A 142 -16.66 -2.63 -9.52
CA LEU A 142 -17.22 -1.62 -10.41
C LEU A 142 -16.12 -0.89 -11.17
N THR A 143 -16.38 -0.58 -12.44
CA THR A 143 -15.46 0.19 -13.28
C THR A 143 -15.24 1.61 -12.73
N THR A 144 -16.30 2.22 -12.21
CA THR A 144 -16.32 3.52 -11.53
C THR A 144 -17.33 3.47 -10.38
N PRO A 145 -16.89 3.23 -9.13
CA PRO A 145 -17.76 3.29 -7.96
C PRO A 145 -18.36 4.69 -7.77
N ALA A 146 -19.61 4.75 -7.31
CA ALA A 146 -20.28 6.02 -7.04
C ALA A 146 -19.56 6.82 -5.95
N ASP A 147 -19.52 8.15 -6.12
CA ASP A 147 -18.92 9.10 -5.18
C ASP A 147 -17.44 8.86 -4.85
N SER A 148 -16.69 8.29 -5.79
CA SER A 148 -15.28 7.95 -5.59
C SER A 148 -14.38 8.51 -6.68
N ALA A 149 -13.15 8.91 -6.32
CA ALA A 149 -12.08 9.17 -7.28
C ALA A 149 -11.10 8.01 -7.34
N LEU A 150 -10.56 7.80 -8.54
CA LEU A 150 -9.45 6.89 -8.75
C LEU A 150 -8.19 7.47 -8.07
N THR A 151 -7.50 6.62 -7.30
CA THR A 151 -6.19 6.98 -6.74
C THR A 151 -5.05 6.50 -7.64
N GLY A 152 -3.83 6.94 -7.34
CA GLY A 152 -2.62 6.42 -7.99
C GLY A 152 -2.20 5.03 -7.50
N TYR A 153 -2.90 4.43 -6.53
CA TYR A 153 -2.54 3.16 -5.92
C TYR A 153 -3.25 1.98 -6.59
N ARG A 154 -2.52 0.88 -6.69
CA ARG A 154 -3.02 -0.44 -7.01
C ARG A 154 -2.60 -1.39 -5.91
N ARG A 155 -3.48 -2.31 -5.52
CA ARG A 155 -3.23 -3.31 -4.49
C ARG A 155 -3.66 -4.68 -4.98
N MET A 156 -2.82 -5.67 -4.72
CA MET A 156 -3.05 -7.07 -5.02
C MET A 156 -2.53 -7.92 -3.86
N LEU A 157 -3.26 -8.98 -3.54
CA LEU A 157 -2.86 -9.97 -2.56
C LEU A 157 -2.47 -11.25 -3.30
N GLU A 158 -1.42 -11.91 -2.83
CA GLU A 158 -1.06 -13.26 -3.23
C GLU A 158 -1.20 -14.17 -2.01
N LEU A 159 -2.04 -15.20 -2.14
CA LEU A 159 -2.43 -16.14 -1.09
C LEU A 159 -1.93 -17.53 -1.47
N GLN A 160 -0.72 -17.86 -0.99
CA GLN A 160 -0.13 -19.17 -1.24
C GLN A 160 -0.33 -20.10 -0.05
N SER A 161 -0.51 -21.39 -0.32
CA SER A 161 -0.66 -22.40 0.72
C SER A 161 0.69 -22.76 1.33
N ILE A 162 0.76 -22.78 2.67
CA ILE A 162 1.87 -23.37 3.43
C ILE A 162 1.47 -24.79 3.81
N CYS A 163 2.26 -25.77 3.38
CA CYS A 163 1.95 -27.19 3.51
C CYS A 163 2.74 -27.87 4.64
N THR A 164 2.30 -29.04 5.11
CA THR A 164 2.93 -29.78 6.23
C THR A 164 4.42 -30.07 6.01
N ASN A 165 4.83 -30.33 4.77
CA ASN A 165 6.24 -30.49 4.34
C ASN A 165 7.03 -29.16 4.29
N LYS A 166 6.46 -28.05 4.78
CA LYS A 166 7.03 -26.70 4.80
C LYS A 166 7.22 -26.07 3.40
N THR A 167 6.64 -26.63 2.35
CA THR A 167 6.63 -25.99 1.03
C THR A 167 5.58 -24.90 0.95
N ILE A 168 5.85 -23.90 0.12
CA ILE A 168 4.91 -22.83 -0.22
C ILE A 168 4.56 -23.02 -1.70
N SER A 169 3.29 -23.23 -2.00
CA SER A 169 2.79 -23.49 -3.35
C SER A 169 1.36 -22.99 -3.51
N GLU A 170 0.87 -22.93 -4.75
CA GLU A 170 -0.52 -22.54 -5.04
C GLU A 170 -1.52 -23.45 -4.29
N SER A 171 -1.29 -24.75 -4.37
CA SER A 171 -2.01 -25.78 -3.61
C SER A 171 -1.05 -26.80 -3.02
N CYS A 172 -1.44 -27.44 -1.90
CA CYS A 172 -0.64 -28.51 -1.32
C CYS A 172 -0.74 -29.81 -2.13
N ALA A 173 0.40 -30.46 -2.36
CA ALA A 173 0.46 -31.74 -3.05
C ALA A 173 -0.26 -32.85 -2.27
N SER A 174 -0.72 -33.89 -2.97
CA SER A 174 -1.35 -35.07 -2.35
C SER A 174 -0.50 -35.63 -1.20
N GLY A 175 -1.14 -35.92 -0.06
CA GLY A 175 -0.48 -36.35 1.17
C GLY A 175 0.07 -35.22 2.04
N ASN A 176 0.03 -33.96 1.60
CA ASN A 176 0.36 -32.79 2.40
C ASN A 176 -0.88 -31.96 2.65
N SER A 177 -1.22 -31.76 3.93
CA SER A 177 -2.30 -30.87 4.31
C SER A 177 -1.82 -29.41 4.34
N LYS A 178 -2.75 -28.49 4.10
CA LYS A 178 -2.51 -27.06 4.29
C LYS A 178 -2.52 -26.73 5.77
N ILE A 179 -1.46 -26.08 6.25
CA ILE A 179 -1.25 -25.69 7.64
C ILE A 179 -1.13 -24.17 7.82
N GLY A 180 -1.11 -23.41 6.73
CA GLY A 180 -1.03 -21.95 6.77
C GLY A 180 -1.21 -21.32 5.39
N ILE A 181 -1.21 -20.00 5.36
CA ILE A 181 -1.24 -19.17 4.15
C ILE A 181 -0.08 -18.19 4.25
N ARG A 182 0.73 -18.11 3.19
CA ARG A 182 1.62 -16.97 2.96
C ARG A 182 0.80 -15.91 2.25
N VAL A 183 0.62 -14.79 2.91
CA VAL A 183 -0.07 -13.61 2.37
C VAL A 183 0.99 -12.61 1.95
N GLN A 184 1.02 -12.25 0.68
CA GLN A 184 1.84 -11.13 0.21
C GLN A 184 0.93 -10.03 -0.32
N ALA A 185 1.05 -8.83 0.23
CA ALA A 185 0.36 -7.65 -0.25
C ALA A 185 1.31 -6.84 -1.12
N HIS A 186 1.02 -6.79 -2.42
CA HIS A 186 1.77 -6.02 -3.42
C HIS A 186 1.02 -4.73 -3.74
N ILE A 187 1.64 -3.60 -3.41
CA ILE A 187 1.10 -2.27 -3.64
C ILE A 187 2.00 -1.57 -4.66
N GLN A 188 1.39 -1.01 -5.68
CA GLN A 188 2.07 -0.24 -6.72
C GLN A 188 1.45 1.15 -6.80
N TRP A 189 2.27 2.18 -6.91
CA TRP A 189 1.79 3.55 -7.10
C TRP A 189 2.78 4.37 -7.90
N LYS A 190 2.29 5.48 -8.47
CA LYS A 190 3.13 6.40 -9.23
C LYS A 190 3.42 7.65 -8.39
N SER A 191 4.66 7.79 -7.92
CA SER A 191 5.15 9.05 -7.35
C SER A 191 5.91 9.84 -8.42
N SER A 192 5.57 11.11 -8.61
CA SER A 192 6.43 12.05 -9.34
C SER A 192 6.87 11.59 -10.76
N GLY A 193 6.05 10.75 -11.43
CA GLY A 193 6.39 10.20 -12.75
C GLY A 193 7.03 8.81 -12.73
N THR A 194 7.56 8.36 -11.58
CA THR A 194 8.19 7.06 -11.37
C THR A 194 7.21 6.08 -10.74
N GLU A 195 7.19 4.85 -11.23
CA GLU A 195 6.43 3.76 -10.61
C GLU A 195 7.22 3.19 -9.43
N SER A 196 6.57 3.09 -8.28
CA SER A 196 7.11 2.55 -7.04
C SER A 196 6.28 1.35 -6.60
N ASP A 197 6.94 0.37 -6.01
CA ASP A 197 6.33 -0.84 -5.49
C ASP A 197 6.67 -1.05 -4.01
N LEU A 198 5.79 -1.79 -3.33
CA LEU A 198 5.95 -2.25 -1.96
C LEU A 198 5.33 -3.63 -1.83
N ILE A 199 6.11 -4.59 -1.35
CA ILE A 199 5.63 -5.94 -1.01
C ILE A 199 5.78 -6.15 0.48
N VAL A 200 4.68 -6.50 1.15
CA VAL A 200 4.67 -6.90 2.56
C VAL A 200 4.22 -8.35 2.64
N GLU A 201 4.99 -9.19 3.33
CA GLU A 201 4.66 -10.60 3.54
C GLU A 201 4.27 -10.85 5.00
N GLU A 202 3.25 -11.67 5.18
CA GLU A 202 2.98 -12.33 6.44
C GLU A 202 2.62 -13.81 6.25
N ARG A 203 2.94 -14.64 7.25
CA ARG A 203 2.59 -16.06 7.29
C ARG A 203 1.57 -16.30 8.37
N ILE A 204 0.38 -16.69 7.95
CA ILE A 204 -0.78 -16.91 8.80
C ILE A 204 -1.00 -18.41 8.92
N PHE A 205 -0.74 -18.98 10.10
CA PHE A 205 -0.88 -20.41 10.34
C PHE A 205 -2.26 -20.78 10.88
N ASN A 206 -2.65 -22.03 10.64
CA ASN A 206 -3.73 -22.73 11.32
C ASN A 206 -3.22 -23.29 12.66
N TRP A 207 -2.89 -22.38 13.56
CA TRP A 207 -2.66 -22.70 14.96
C TRP A 207 -3.98 -22.65 15.73
N ARG A 208 -4.23 -23.66 16.56
CA ARG A 208 -5.29 -23.65 17.56
C ARG A 208 -4.74 -23.42 18.95
#